data_AF-A0A4V1D1D0-F1
#
_entry.id   AF-A0A4V1D1D0-F1
#
_cell.length_a   1.000
_cell.length_b   1.000
_cell.length_c   1.000
_cell.angle_alpha   90.00
_cell.angle_beta   90.00
_cell.angle_gamma   90.00
#
_symmetry.space_group_name_H-M   'P 1'
#
loop_
_entity.id
_entity.type
_entity.pdbx_description
1 polymer ?
#
loop_
_entity_poly.entity_id
_entity_poly.type
_entity_poly.pdbx_seq_one_letter_code
_entity_poly.pdbx_strand_id
1 'polypeptide(L)'
;MNTLDTILTLAAMIAVPFSSIAQFHTITKDCPIVGHNLVKTDKVIEKEIITNIKPLQECKSDSNQINDNNSVFRNSGTVSKSRTDSGHNRNLPELTIPNLVEEIRRNGIKFPKIVLAQAILETGWFKSSVCRNKHNLFGLTNPRTGEYYEFSHWTESVKAYYTKVQYRYKGGNYLLWLKNIGYAEDPGYIRAVIRVLRQI
;
A
#
# COMPACT_ATOMS: atom_id res chain seq x y z
N MET A 1 -39.43 23.15 44.16
CA MET A 1 -38.62 22.34 43.24
C MET A 1 -37.72 21.46 44.08
N ASN A 2 -37.81 20.16 43.89
CA ASN A 2 -37.19 19.19 44.78
C ASN A 2 -35.75 18.98 44.30
N THR A 3 -34.78 18.80 45.20
CA THR A 3 -33.37 18.61 44.85
C THR A 3 -33.14 17.42 43.90
N LEU A 4 -34.04 16.44 43.90
CA LEU A 4 -34.05 15.34 42.92
C LEU A 4 -34.38 15.79 41.50
N ASP A 5 -35.30 16.74 41.32
CA ASP A 5 -35.72 17.23 40.00
C ASP A 5 -34.58 17.99 39.31
N THR A 6 -33.79 18.73 40.10
CA THR A 6 -32.61 19.47 39.62
C THR A 6 -31.47 18.54 39.17
N ILE A 7 -31.30 17.40 39.85
CA ILE A 7 -30.28 16.39 39.48
C ILE A 7 -30.71 15.63 38.22
N LEU A 8 -32.00 15.32 38.08
CA LEU A 8 -32.54 14.64 36.89
C LEU A 8 -32.47 15.52 35.64
N THR A 9 -32.67 16.84 35.78
CA THR A 9 -32.48 17.80 34.66
C THR A 9 -31.01 17.98 34.28
N LEU A 10 -30.08 17.90 35.22
CA LEU A 10 -28.64 18.00 34.93
C LEU A 10 -28.10 16.75 34.23
N ALA A 11 -28.61 15.56 34.57
CA ALA A 11 -28.21 14.29 33.96
C ALA A 11 -28.71 14.14 32.50
N ALA A 12 -29.81 14.79 32.12
CA ALA A 12 -30.40 14.68 30.78
C ALA A 12 -29.63 15.46 29.69
N MET A 13 -28.68 16.34 30.04
CA MET A 13 -27.93 17.15 29.07
C MET A 13 -26.65 16.50 28.52
N ILE A 14 -26.25 15.32 29.03
CA ILE A 14 -25.00 14.62 28.61
C ILE A 14 -25.27 13.57 27.51
N ALA A 15 -26.53 13.32 27.14
CA ALA A 15 -26.92 12.24 26.23
C ALA A 15 -27.31 12.72 24.82
N VAL A 16 -26.65 13.75 24.28
CA VAL A 16 -26.84 14.16 22.87
C VAL A 16 -25.61 13.73 22.05
N PRO A 17 -25.75 12.80 21.09
CA PRO A 17 -24.67 12.50 20.17
C PRO A 17 -24.46 13.69 19.23
N PHE A 18 -23.31 14.34 19.32
CA PHE A 18 -22.82 15.22 18.26
C PHE A 18 -22.43 14.34 17.07
N SER A 19 -23.38 14.03 16.20
CA SER A 19 -23.06 13.49 14.88
C SER A 19 -22.51 14.62 14.03
N SER A 20 -21.20 14.83 14.09
CA SER A 20 -20.48 15.61 13.09
C SER A 20 -20.58 14.91 11.74
N ILE A 21 -21.55 15.30 10.92
CA ILE A 21 -21.61 14.90 9.51
C ILE A 21 -20.62 15.80 8.78
N ALA A 22 -19.46 15.25 8.40
CA ALA A 22 -18.56 15.90 7.47
C ALA A 22 -19.27 16.11 6.12
N GLN A 23 -19.33 17.35 5.64
CA GLN A 23 -19.89 17.68 4.34
C GLN A 23 -18.89 17.27 3.26
N PHE A 24 -19.23 16.24 2.49
CA PHE A 24 -18.46 15.85 1.30
C PHE A 24 -18.78 16.86 0.19
N HIS A 25 -17.81 17.70 -0.20
CA HIS A 25 -17.92 18.49 -1.41
C HIS A 25 -17.71 17.58 -2.63
N THR A 26 -18.80 16.92 -3.07
CA THR A 26 -18.83 16.23 -4.36
C THR A 26 -18.75 17.27 -5.47
N ILE A 27 -17.65 17.27 -6.23
CA ILE A 27 -17.58 17.97 -7.51
C ILE A 27 -18.52 17.24 -8.47
N THR A 28 -19.65 17.87 -8.75
CA THR A 28 -20.51 17.59 -9.91
C THR A 28 -19.75 17.99 -11.17
N LYS A 29 -19.39 17.02 -12.02
CA LYS A 29 -19.42 17.21 -13.47
C LYS A 29 -19.97 15.97 -14.14
N ASP A 30 -20.97 16.23 -14.97
CA ASP A 30 -21.88 15.30 -15.59
C ASP A 30 -21.17 14.28 -16.49
N CYS A 31 -21.31 13.00 -16.14
CA CYS A 31 -21.16 11.88 -17.07
C CYS A 31 -22.41 11.01 -16.94
N PRO A 32 -23.23 10.83 -17.98
CA PRO A 32 -24.44 10.04 -17.89
C PRO A 32 -24.06 8.56 -17.80
N ILE A 33 -24.25 7.96 -16.62
CA ILE A 33 -24.15 6.51 -16.42
C ILE A 33 -25.57 5.98 -16.21
N VAL A 34 -26.03 5.25 -17.22
CA VAL A 34 -27.24 4.43 -17.19
C VAL A 34 -27.14 3.46 -16.01
N GLY A 35 -28.10 3.55 -15.10
CA GLY A 35 -28.14 2.75 -13.88
C GLY A 35 -28.45 1.28 -14.15
N HIS A 36 -27.74 0.39 -13.46
CA HIS A 36 -28.30 -0.90 -13.08
C HIS A 36 -27.83 -1.26 -11.67
N ASN A 37 -28.80 -1.71 -10.86
CA ASN A 37 -28.69 -2.04 -9.45
C ASN A 37 -27.61 -3.10 -9.18
N LEU A 38 -26.56 -2.77 -8.43
CA LEU A 38 -25.43 -3.67 -8.12
C LEU A 38 -25.13 -3.70 -6.61
N VAL A 39 -26.06 -4.21 -5.80
CA VAL A 39 -25.81 -4.39 -4.35
C VAL A 39 -25.76 -5.87 -3.96
N LYS A 40 -26.26 -6.79 -4.81
CA LYS A 40 -26.22 -8.24 -4.54
C LYS A 40 -25.15 -9.02 -5.33
N THR A 41 -24.65 -8.46 -6.43
CA THR A 41 -23.70 -9.15 -7.34
C THR A 41 -22.26 -9.14 -6.83
N ASP A 42 -21.91 -8.18 -5.97
CA ASP A 42 -20.53 -7.88 -5.54
C ASP A 42 -19.84 -8.99 -4.74
N LYS A 43 -20.57 -9.71 -3.89
CA LYS A 43 -19.98 -10.75 -3.04
C LYS A 43 -19.62 -12.02 -3.82
N VAL A 44 -20.30 -12.26 -4.95
CA VAL A 44 -20.08 -13.43 -5.82
C VAL A 44 -18.86 -13.18 -6.70
N ILE A 45 -18.78 -11.99 -7.31
CA ILE A 45 -17.66 -11.58 -8.16
C ILE A 45 -16.35 -11.51 -7.36
N GLU A 46 -16.37 -11.05 -6.11
CA GLU A 46 -15.18 -10.98 -5.26
C GLU A 46 -14.63 -12.38 -4.92
N LYS A 47 -15.50 -13.35 -4.63
CA LYS A 47 -15.09 -14.73 -4.41
C LYS A 47 -14.54 -15.35 -5.69
N GLU A 48 -15.22 -15.15 -6.81
CA GLU A 48 -14.84 -15.70 -8.11
C GLU A 48 -13.50 -15.15 -8.62
N ILE A 49 -13.23 -13.85 -8.46
CA ILE A 49 -11.96 -13.25 -8.89
C ILE A 49 -10.80 -13.65 -7.97
N ILE A 50 -11.02 -13.71 -6.65
CA ILE A 50 -10.00 -14.20 -5.71
C ILE A 50 -9.67 -15.68 -5.99
N THR A 51 -10.65 -16.50 -6.39
CA THR A 51 -10.41 -17.91 -6.76
C THR A 51 -9.87 -18.10 -8.18
N ASN A 52 -10.24 -17.25 -9.15
CA ASN A 52 -9.90 -17.41 -10.57
C ASN A 52 -8.62 -16.70 -11.01
N ILE A 53 -7.99 -15.88 -10.17
CA ILE A 53 -6.60 -15.49 -10.42
C ILE A 53 -5.72 -16.71 -10.11
N LYS A 54 -5.68 -17.63 -11.08
CA LYS A 54 -4.60 -18.62 -11.18
C LYS A 54 -3.27 -17.86 -11.14
N PRO A 55 -2.24 -18.39 -10.48
CA PRO A 55 -0.88 -17.86 -10.62
C PRO A 55 -0.57 -17.78 -12.11
N LEU A 56 -0.46 -16.57 -12.66
CA LEU A 56 0.07 -16.40 -13.99
C LEU A 56 1.51 -16.89 -13.93
N GLN A 57 1.77 -17.96 -14.67
CA GLN A 57 3.01 -18.73 -14.71
C GLN A 57 4.24 -17.84 -14.57
N GLU A 58 5.13 -18.24 -13.67
CA GLU A 58 6.53 -17.85 -13.70
C GLU A 58 7.06 -18.01 -15.12
N CYS A 59 7.46 -16.90 -15.75
CA CYS A 59 8.32 -16.98 -16.91
C CYS A 59 9.60 -17.67 -16.43
N LYS A 60 9.84 -18.88 -16.93
CA LYS A 60 11.09 -19.62 -16.73
C LYS A 60 12.24 -18.73 -17.19
N SER A 61 13.09 -18.34 -16.26
CA SER A 61 14.37 -17.72 -16.57
C SER A 61 15.33 -18.82 -17.03
N ASP A 62 15.51 -18.95 -18.34
CA ASP A 62 16.69 -19.60 -18.89
C ASP A 62 17.92 -18.81 -18.42
N SER A 63 18.61 -19.38 -17.44
CA SER A 63 19.83 -18.81 -16.88
C SER A 63 21.00 -19.56 -17.50
N ASN A 64 21.50 -19.05 -18.62
CA ASN A 64 22.88 -19.30 -19.00
C ASN A 64 23.79 -18.45 -18.09
N GLN A 65 24.67 -19.18 -17.42
CA GLN A 65 25.83 -18.79 -16.61
C GLN A 65 26.31 -17.35 -16.78
N ILE A 66 26.38 -16.61 -15.66
CA ILE A 66 27.52 -15.74 -15.35
C ILE A 66 27.85 -15.92 -13.86
N ASN A 67 29.08 -16.40 -13.62
CA ASN A 67 29.75 -16.48 -12.33
C ASN A 67 29.85 -15.09 -11.69
N ASP A 68 29.68 -15.00 -10.36
CA ASP A 68 30.76 -14.52 -9.49
C ASP A 68 30.37 -14.48 -8.00
N ASN A 69 31.16 -15.24 -7.24
CA ASN A 69 31.76 -14.92 -5.94
C ASN A 69 30.86 -14.74 -4.71
N ASN A 70 30.75 -15.88 -4.00
CA ASN A 70 30.51 -16.02 -2.57
C ASN A 70 31.16 -14.90 -1.72
N SER A 71 30.35 -14.22 -0.91
CA SER A 71 30.84 -13.72 0.38
C SER A 71 29.86 -14.09 1.50
N VAL A 72 30.40 -14.89 2.41
CA VAL A 72 29.77 -15.45 3.60
C VAL A 72 29.56 -14.33 4.61
N PHE A 73 28.30 -14.00 4.94
CA PHE A 73 28.01 -13.08 6.04
C PHE A 73 28.12 -13.82 7.39
N ARG A 74 29.20 -13.54 8.12
CA ARG A 74 29.30 -13.83 9.56
C ARG A 74 28.78 -12.62 10.34
N ASN A 75 27.79 -12.85 11.21
CA ASN A 75 27.39 -11.90 12.23
C ASN A 75 28.48 -11.82 13.30
N SER A 76 29.02 -10.63 13.57
CA SER A 76 29.62 -10.31 14.86
C SER A 76 29.52 -8.81 15.10
N GLY A 77 28.94 -8.45 16.24
CA GLY A 77 28.64 -7.07 16.59
C GLY A 77 29.89 -6.29 16.99
N THR A 78 29.99 -5.05 16.51
CA THR A 78 30.71 -3.96 17.16
C THR A 78 30.03 -2.64 16.80
N VAL A 79 29.79 -1.82 17.82
CA VAL A 79 29.28 -0.45 17.71
C VAL A 79 30.31 0.39 16.95
N SER A 80 29.88 1.09 15.90
CA SER A 80 30.67 2.13 15.26
C SER A 80 29.79 3.32 14.92
N LYS A 81 30.05 4.42 15.62
CA LYS A 81 29.54 5.75 15.32
C LYS A 81 30.37 6.28 14.14
N SER A 82 29.81 6.27 12.95
CA SER A 82 30.42 6.87 11.75
C SER A 82 29.33 7.66 11.00
N ARG A 83 29.36 8.99 11.14
CA ARG A 83 29.77 9.93 10.08
C ARG A 83 28.78 9.94 8.91
N THR A 84 28.10 11.08 8.78
CA THR A 84 27.38 11.51 7.57
C THR A 84 28.29 11.35 6.37
N ASP A 85 28.09 10.27 5.62
CA ASP A 85 28.78 10.06 4.35
C ASP A 85 27.98 10.78 3.26
N SER A 86 28.27 12.07 3.14
CA SER A 86 27.89 12.93 2.03
C SER A 86 28.73 12.51 0.81
N GLY A 87 28.32 11.45 0.10
CA GLY A 87 29.23 10.83 -0.86
C GLY A 87 28.63 9.86 -1.87
N HIS A 88 27.38 10.04 -2.31
CA HIS A 88 26.85 9.25 -3.43
C HIS A 88 25.94 10.08 -4.34
N ASN A 89 26.55 10.82 -5.27
CA ASN A 89 25.95 11.07 -6.58
C ASN A 89 25.91 9.75 -7.37
N ARG A 90 25.18 8.76 -6.84
CA ARG A 90 24.67 7.68 -7.65
C ARG A 90 23.60 8.34 -8.51
N ASN A 91 23.71 8.27 -9.83
CA ASN A 91 22.60 8.63 -10.72
C ASN A 91 21.40 7.78 -10.29
N LEU A 92 20.56 8.31 -9.41
CA LEU A 92 19.39 7.63 -8.90
C LEU A 92 18.37 7.58 -10.04
N PRO A 93 17.74 6.44 -10.28
CA PRO A 93 16.82 6.31 -11.40
C PRO A 93 15.61 7.21 -11.19
N GLU A 94 15.15 7.87 -12.25
CA GLU A 94 13.90 8.62 -12.22
C GLU A 94 12.72 7.69 -11.94
N LEU A 95 11.69 8.20 -11.26
CA LEU A 95 10.46 7.46 -11.00
C LEU A 95 9.66 7.28 -12.31
N THR A 96 9.88 6.15 -12.96
CA THR A 96 9.14 5.72 -14.16
C THR A 96 8.62 4.30 -13.94
N ILE A 97 7.60 3.87 -14.70
CA ILE A 97 7.08 2.50 -14.62
C ILE A 97 8.18 1.46 -14.86
N PRO A 98 9.02 1.56 -15.93
CA PRO A 98 10.09 0.60 -16.15
C PRO A 98 11.08 0.53 -14.99
N ASN A 99 11.53 1.68 -14.49
CA ASN A 99 12.49 1.75 -13.39
C ASN A 99 11.93 1.17 -12.09
N LEU A 100 10.65 1.44 -11.80
CA LEU A 100 9.98 0.91 -10.61
C LEU A 100 9.87 -0.62 -10.67
N VAL A 101 9.47 -1.17 -11.81
CA VAL A 101 9.39 -2.63 -11.95
C VAL A 101 10.77 -3.27 -11.79
N GLU A 102 11.80 -2.65 -12.35
CA GLU A 102 13.17 -3.13 -12.23
C GLU A 102 13.64 -3.13 -10.78
N GLU A 103 13.39 -2.06 -10.03
CA GLU A 103 13.74 -2.00 -8.62
C GLU A 103 12.92 -3.00 -7.77
N ILE A 104 11.65 -3.23 -8.08
CA ILE A 104 10.85 -4.26 -7.43
C ILE A 104 11.50 -5.64 -7.61
N ARG A 105 11.91 -5.99 -8.84
CA ARG A 105 12.60 -7.25 -9.14
C ARG A 105 13.95 -7.35 -8.44
N ARG A 106 14.74 -6.27 -8.48
CA ARG A 106 16.06 -6.18 -7.86
C ARG A 106 16.01 -6.43 -6.35
N ASN A 107 14.95 -5.99 -5.68
CA ASN A 107 14.74 -6.22 -4.25
C ASN A 107 14.13 -7.60 -3.93
N GLY A 108 13.96 -8.48 -4.92
CA GLY A 108 13.42 -9.83 -4.73
C GLY A 108 11.93 -9.86 -4.35
N ILE A 109 11.20 -8.78 -4.64
CA ILE A 109 9.80 -8.65 -4.26
C ILE A 109 8.93 -9.55 -5.13
N LYS A 110 8.10 -10.37 -4.48
CA LYS A 110 7.15 -11.28 -5.12
C LYS A 110 5.98 -10.51 -5.75
N PHE A 111 5.40 -11.09 -6.79
CA PHE A 111 4.29 -10.52 -7.56
C PHE A 111 4.52 -9.08 -8.05
N PRO A 112 5.57 -8.81 -8.86
CA PRO A 112 5.92 -7.45 -9.27
C PRO A 112 4.77 -6.67 -9.93
N LYS A 113 3.91 -7.33 -10.72
CA LYS A 113 2.74 -6.69 -11.34
C LYS A 113 1.74 -6.20 -10.30
N ILE A 114 1.49 -6.97 -9.24
CA ILE A 114 0.58 -6.56 -8.17
C ILE A 114 1.19 -5.41 -7.38
N VAL A 115 2.47 -5.51 -7.02
CA VAL A 115 3.16 -4.45 -6.27
C VAL A 115 3.25 -3.15 -7.09
N LEU A 116 3.47 -3.24 -8.40
CA LEU A 116 3.37 -2.08 -9.30
C LEU A 116 1.97 -1.47 -9.26
N ALA A 117 0.91 -2.28 -9.35
CA ALA A 117 -0.46 -1.78 -9.30
C ALA A 117 -0.78 -1.10 -7.95
N GLN A 118 -0.23 -1.60 -6.84
CA GLN A 118 -0.31 -0.92 -5.54
C GLN A 118 0.34 0.46 -5.61
N ALA A 119 1.58 0.55 -6.09
CA ALA A 119 2.28 1.84 -6.20
C ALA A 119 1.52 2.84 -7.09
N ILE A 120 0.97 2.40 -8.22
CA ILE A 120 0.16 3.26 -9.10
C ILE A 120 -1.12 3.73 -8.39
N LEU A 121 -1.79 2.83 -7.66
CA LEU A 121 -3.00 3.15 -6.91
C LEU A 121 -2.73 4.18 -5.81
N GLU A 122 -1.75 3.92 -4.95
CA GLU A 122 -1.38 4.76 -3.80
C GLU A 122 -0.93 6.16 -4.23
N THR A 123 -0.24 6.25 -5.37
CA THR A 123 0.33 7.51 -5.85
C THR A 123 -0.59 8.28 -6.80
N GLY A 124 -1.71 7.68 -7.20
CA GLY A 124 -2.60 8.23 -8.22
C GLY A 124 -1.88 8.43 -9.56
N TRP A 125 -1.27 7.37 -10.10
CA TRP A 125 -0.43 7.43 -11.31
C TRP A 125 0.77 8.37 -11.18
N PHE A 126 1.44 8.36 -10.02
CA PHE A 126 2.58 9.23 -9.69
C PHE A 126 2.27 10.73 -9.70
N LYS A 127 0.99 11.14 -9.68
CA LYS A 127 0.57 12.55 -9.72
C LYS A 127 0.44 13.18 -8.34
N SER A 128 0.30 12.36 -7.28
CA SER A 128 0.11 12.85 -5.92
C SER A 128 1.32 13.65 -5.41
N SER A 129 1.07 14.78 -4.74
CA SER A 129 2.11 15.57 -4.07
C SER A 129 2.79 14.80 -2.94
N VAL A 130 2.07 13.91 -2.25
CA VAL A 130 2.62 13.09 -1.16
C VAL A 130 3.65 12.08 -1.69
N CYS A 131 3.39 11.51 -2.87
CA CYS A 131 4.36 10.67 -3.59
C CYS A 131 5.65 11.45 -3.90
N ARG A 132 5.51 12.71 -4.34
CA ARG A 132 6.65 13.55 -4.72
C ARG A 132 7.45 14.08 -3.53
N ASN A 133 6.78 14.38 -2.42
CA ASN A 133 7.42 15.03 -1.27
C ASN A 133 8.00 14.02 -0.27
N LYS A 134 7.31 12.89 -0.04
CA LYS A 134 7.72 11.87 0.94
C LYS A 134 8.42 10.67 0.33
N HIS A 135 8.44 10.57 -1.00
CA HIS A 135 8.97 9.44 -1.76
C HIS A 135 8.45 8.07 -1.29
N ASN A 136 7.22 8.02 -0.76
CA ASN A 136 6.60 6.81 -0.21
C ASN A 136 5.56 6.29 -1.22
N LEU A 137 5.98 5.34 -2.06
CA LEU A 137 5.13 4.81 -3.13
C LEU A 137 4.00 3.89 -2.64
N PHE A 138 4.10 3.38 -1.42
CA PHE A 138 3.24 2.29 -0.92
C PHE A 138 2.38 2.70 0.27
N GLY A 139 2.35 4.00 0.61
CA GLY A 139 1.58 4.48 1.76
C GLY A 139 2.03 3.88 3.09
N LEU A 140 3.31 3.51 3.23
CA LEU A 140 3.79 2.83 4.43
C LEU A 140 3.69 3.74 5.64
N THR A 141 3.05 3.27 6.72
CA THR A 141 2.92 3.98 7.99
C THR A 141 3.68 3.25 9.11
N ASN A 142 4.08 4.00 10.13
CA ASN A 142 4.63 3.44 11.35
C ASN A 142 3.49 2.88 12.21
N PRO A 143 3.43 1.57 12.49
CA PRO A 143 2.32 1.00 13.27
C PRO A 143 2.20 1.53 14.70
N ARG A 144 3.28 2.12 15.25
CA ARG A 144 3.28 2.68 16.61
C ARG A 144 2.76 4.12 16.66
N THR A 145 3.07 4.93 15.65
CA THR A 145 2.74 6.37 15.64
C THR A 145 1.61 6.72 14.66
N GLY A 146 1.30 5.85 13.70
CA GLY A 146 0.35 6.11 12.62
C GLY A 146 0.90 7.03 11.51
N GLU A 147 2.11 7.55 11.68
CA GLU A 147 2.69 8.51 10.73
C GLU A 147 3.22 7.82 9.48
N TYR A 148 3.09 8.50 8.34
CA TYR A 148 3.69 8.04 7.09
C TYR A 148 5.21 8.07 7.16
N TYR A 149 5.86 7.01 6.70
CA TYR A 149 7.29 7.03 6.46
C TYR A 149 7.64 8.03 5.36
N GLU A 150 8.78 8.68 5.54
CA GLU A 150 9.41 9.56 4.56
C GLU A 150 10.75 8.96 4.15
N PHE A 151 11.02 9.01 2.86
CA PHE A 151 12.23 8.45 2.27
C PHE A 151 12.98 9.54 1.51
N SER A 152 14.30 9.38 1.39
CA SER A 152 15.12 10.31 0.63
C SER A 152 14.88 10.14 -0.88
N HIS A 153 14.58 8.92 -1.31
CA HIS A 153 14.33 8.57 -2.70
C HIS A 153 13.32 7.43 -2.81
N TRP A 154 12.57 7.38 -3.92
CA TRP A 154 11.47 6.41 -4.08
C TRP A 154 11.95 4.95 -4.04
N THR A 155 13.20 4.69 -4.43
CA THR A 155 13.82 3.36 -4.37
C THR A 155 13.92 2.82 -2.94
N GLU A 156 14.09 3.69 -1.94
CA GLU A 156 14.11 3.30 -0.54
C GLU A 156 12.72 2.81 -0.08
N SER A 157 11.65 3.38 -0.62
CA SER A 157 10.29 2.91 -0.33
C SER A 157 10.01 1.50 -0.88
N VAL A 158 10.63 1.14 -2.02
CA VAL A 158 10.58 -0.23 -2.59
C VAL A 158 11.27 -1.21 -1.65
N LYS A 159 12.49 -0.88 -1.20
CA LYS A 159 13.20 -1.69 -0.21
C LYS A 159 12.43 -1.80 1.11
N ALA A 160 11.80 -0.71 1.55
CA ALA A 160 10.97 -0.67 2.74
C ALA A 160 9.73 -1.57 2.60
N TYR A 161 9.11 -1.64 1.42
CA TYR A 161 7.98 -2.52 1.17
C TYR A 161 8.34 -3.99 1.44
N TYR A 162 9.50 -4.45 0.96
CA TYR A 162 9.97 -5.81 1.24
C TYR A 162 10.12 -6.03 2.76
N THR A 163 10.88 -5.16 3.42
CA THR A 163 11.26 -5.34 4.84
C THR A 163 10.13 -5.10 5.83
N LYS A 164 9.10 -4.33 5.46
CA LYS A 164 7.98 -3.96 6.35
C LYS A 164 6.67 -4.65 6.04
N VAL A 165 6.47 -5.06 4.78
CA VAL A 165 5.20 -5.67 4.33
C VAL A 165 5.45 -7.10 3.89
N GLN A 166 6.23 -7.27 2.81
CA GLN A 166 6.28 -8.55 2.11
C GLN A 166 7.06 -9.65 2.86
N TYR A 167 7.94 -9.31 3.80
CA TYR A 167 8.64 -10.31 4.63
C TYR A 167 7.67 -11.26 5.39
N ARG A 168 6.44 -10.80 5.66
CA ARG A 168 5.37 -11.57 6.31
C ARG A 168 4.69 -12.55 5.36
N TYR A 169 4.88 -12.42 4.05
CA TYR A 169 4.28 -13.29 3.06
C TYR A 169 4.95 -14.67 3.06
N LYS A 170 4.15 -15.74 3.14
CA LYS A 170 4.63 -17.14 3.21
C LYS A 170 4.15 -18.01 2.05
N GLY A 171 3.51 -17.43 1.05
CA GLY A 171 2.91 -18.15 -0.09
C GLY A 171 1.38 -18.07 -0.11
N GLY A 172 0.78 -18.64 -1.15
CA GLY A 172 -0.67 -18.64 -1.38
C GLY A 172 -1.15 -17.56 -2.36
N ASN A 173 -2.42 -17.16 -2.23
CA ASN A 173 -2.99 -16.08 -3.05
C ASN A 173 -2.56 -14.72 -2.48
N TYR A 174 -1.80 -13.96 -3.26
CA TYR A 174 -1.21 -12.69 -2.81
C TYR A 174 -2.25 -11.61 -2.49
N LEU A 175 -3.33 -11.49 -3.28
CA LEU A 175 -4.39 -10.51 -3.05
C LEU A 175 -5.21 -10.83 -1.80
N LEU A 176 -5.50 -12.12 -1.59
CA LEU A 176 -6.14 -12.57 -0.36
C LEU A 176 -5.25 -12.33 0.86
N TRP A 177 -3.93 -12.58 0.72
CA TRP A 177 -2.99 -12.27 1.78
C TRP A 177 -2.96 -10.77 2.12
N LEU A 178 -2.91 -9.88 1.12
CA LEU A 178 -2.98 -8.42 1.33
C LEU A 178 -4.24 -8.00 2.10
N LYS A 179 -5.39 -8.61 1.76
CA LYS A 179 -6.65 -8.41 2.50
C LYS A 179 -6.54 -8.85 3.95
N ASN A 180 -6.02 -10.05 4.17
CA ASN A 180 -5.96 -10.67 5.50
C ASN A 180 -4.97 -9.98 6.44
N ILE A 181 -3.89 -9.40 5.94
CA ILE A 181 -2.96 -8.62 6.77
C ILE A 181 -3.47 -7.20 7.07
N GLY A 182 -4.62 -6.81 6.50
CA GLY A 182 -5.15 -5.46 6.64
C GLY A 182 -4.24 -4.41 6.02
N TYR A 183 -3.74 -4.65 4.81
CA TYR A 183 -2.80 -3.72 4.16
C TYR A 183 -3.38 -2.30 4.04
N ALA A 184 -4.68 -2.20 3.74
CA ALA A 184 -5.41 -0.95 3.72
C ALA A 184 -6.73 -1.10 4.50
N GLU A 185 -7.20 -0.01 5.07
CA GLU A 185 -8.46 0.05 5.83
C GLU A 185 -9.70 -0.01 4.91
N ASP A 186 -9.57 0.48 3.67
CA ASP A 186 -10.67 0.48 2.70
C ASP A 186 -11.04 -0.96 2.29
N PRO A 187 -12.28 -1.42 2.55
CA PRO A 187 -12.74 -2.74 2.11
C PRO A 187 -12.72 -2.89 0.56
N GLY A 188 -12.77 -1.79 -0.18
CA GLY A 188 -12.67 -1.74 -1.63
C GLY A 188 -11.24 -1.84 -2.19
N TYR A 189 -10.22 -1.84 -1.33
CA TYR A 189 -8.82 -1.73 -1.75
C TYR A 189 -8.40 -2.81 -2.77
N ILE A 190 -8.72 -4.08 -2.50
CA ILE A 190 -8.36 -5.19 -3.42
C ILE A 190 -9.03 -5.02 -4.78
N ARG A 191 -10.28 -4.53 -4.82
CA ARG A 191 -11.00 -4.27 -6.07
C ARG A 191 -10.33 -3.12 -6.83
N ALA A 192 -9.87 -2.09 -6.14
CA ALA A 192 -9.13 -0.99 -6.75
C ALA A 192 -7.79 -1.46 -7.34
N VAL A 193 -7.04 -2.31 -6.64
CA VAL A 193 -5.80 -2.93 -7.16
C VAL A 193 -6.09 -3.76 -8.42
N ILE A 194 -7.14 -4.58 -8.41
CA ILE A 194 -7.55 -5.36 -9.59
C ILE A 194 -7.92 -4.46 -10.77
N ARG A 195 -8.60 -3.34 -10.51
CA ARG A 195 -8.93 -2.36 -11.56
C ARG A 195 -7.67 -1.78 -12.21
N VAL A 196 -6.66 -1.43 -11.42
CA VAL A 196 -5.36 -0.95 -11.95
C VAL A 196 -4.64 -2.05 -12.71
N LEU A 197 -4.65 -3.29 -12.20
CA LEU A 197 -4.05 -4.45 -12.89
C LEU A 197 -4.64 -4.71 -14.27
N ARG A 198 -5.90 -4.32 -14.52
CA ARG A 198 -6.55 -4.46 -15.84
C ARG A 198 -6.20 -3.33 -16.80
N GLN A 199 -5.57 -2.25 -16.32
CA GLN A 199 -5.19 -1.09 -17.10
C GLN A 199 -3.71 -1.11 -17.53
N ILE A 200 -2.91 -2.00 -16.93
CA ILE A 200 -1.47 -2.17 -17.20
C ILE A 200 -1.18 -3.51 -17.88
#